data_AF-A0A822HCH0-F1
#
_entry.id   AF-A0A822HCH0-F1
#
_cell.length_a   1.000
_cell.length_b   1.000
_cell.length_c   1.000
_cell.angle_alpha   90.00
_cell.angle_beta   90.00
_cell.angle_gamma   90.00
#
_symmetry.space_group_name_H-M   'P 1'
#
loop_
_entity.id
_entity.type
_entity.pdbx_description
1 polymer ?
#
loop_
_entity_poly.entity_id
_entity_poly.type
_entity_poly.pdbx_seq_one_letter_code
_entity_poly.pdbx_strand_id
1 'polypeptide(L)'
;KSKPVNVKLFPQASQHRIDITFANTPVQGSPFFTEVYDPSQVRIGPLPRDIIVNTENTFEINLDNAGNVPIDIKISSPTGVN
;
A
#
# COMPACT_ATOMS: atom_id res chain seq x y z
N LYS A 1 15.67 33.64 11.11
CA LYS A 1 16.21 32.74 10.06
C LYS A 1 15.70 31.34 10.36
N SER A 2 14.78 30.80 9.53
CA SER A 2 14.24 29.45 9.72
C SER A 2 15.27 28.43 9.22
N LYS A 3 15.63 27.43 10.05
CA LYS A 3 16.50 26.32 9.66
C LYS A 3 15.65 25.28 8.93
N PRO A 4 16.12 24.70 7.81
CA PRO A 4 15.39 23.63 7.13
C PRO A 4 15.41 22.36 8.00
N VAL A 5 14.22 21.78 8.21
CA VAL A 5 14.06 20.47 8.85
C VAL A 5 14.12 19.43 7.75
N ASN A 6 15.13 18.57 7.76
CA ASN A 6 15.22 17.43 6.86
C ASN A 6 14.52 16.23 7.52
N VAL A 7 13.37 15.83 6.97
CA VAL A 7 12.68 14.62 7.39
C VAL A 7 13.08 13.50 6.43
N LYS A 8 13.79 12.48 6.94
CA LYS A 8 13.99 11.21 6.25
C LYS A 8 13.03 10.19 6.85
N LEU A 9 12.08 9.72 6.04
CA LEU A 9 11.19 8.62 6.38
C LEU A 9 11.83 7.31 5.91
N PHE A 10 11.89 6.32 6.80
CA PHE A 10 12.30 4.96 6.46
C PHE A 10 11.07 4.21 5.92
N PRO A 11 11.14 3.54 4.76
CA PRO A 11 10.01 2.82 4.19
C PRO A 11 9.82 1.50 4.93
N GLN A 12 9.24 1.56 6.12
CA GLN A 12 8.50 0.44 6.68
C GLN A 12 7.03 0.75 6.47
N ALA A 13 6.30 -0.17 5.85
CA ALA A 13 4.87 -0.06 5.66
C ALA A 13 4.17 -0.16 7.02
N SER A 14 4.16 0.96 7.75
CA SER A 14 3.66 1.09 9.11
C SER A 14 2.95 2.42 9.30
N GLN A 15 2.10 2.51 10.33
CA GLN A 15 1.40 3.74 10.68
C GLN A 15 2.40 4.74 11.27
N HIS A 16 2.57 5.87 10.58
CA HIS A 16 3.47 6.94 11.01
C HIS A 16 2.70 7.96 11.83
N ARG A 17 3.19 8.21 13.06
CA ARG A 17 2.69 9.26 13.95
C ARG A 17 3.43 10.56 13.68
N ILE A 18 2.66 11.64 13.48
CA ILE A 18 3.18 12.98 13.18
C ILE A 18 2.67 13.92 14.28
N ASP A 19 3.57 14.35 15.17
CA ASP A 19 3.29 15.33 16.21
C ASP A 19 3.61 16.75 15.71
N ILE A 20 2.64 17.66 15.80
CA ILE A 20 2.79 19.06 15.39
C ILE A 20 2.43 19.96 16.57
N THR A 21 3.36 20.82 16.96
CA THR A 21 3.16 21.78 18.06
C THR A 21 3.41 23.21 17.59
N PHE A 22 2.64 24.15 18.15
CA PHE A 22 2.87 25.59 18.03
C PHE A 22 2.99 26.16 19.44
N ALA A 23 4.08 26.88 19.73
CA ALA A 23 4.39 27.40 21.07
C ALA A 23 4.29 26.32 22.17
N ASN A 24 4.86 25.13 21.92
CA ASN A 24 4.80 23.95 22.80
C ASN A 24 3.39 23.40 23.09
N THR A 25 2.36 23.88 22.39
CA THR A 25 0.99 23.35 22.47
C THR A 25 0.67 22.57 21.20
N PRO A 26 0.12 21.34 21.29
CA PRO A 26 -0.34 20.61 20.12
C PRO A 26 -1.34 21.43 19.31
N VAL A 27 -1.17 21.47 17.99
CA VAL A 27 -2.19 22.07 17.12
C VAL A 27 -3.43 21.19 17.10
N GLN A 28 -4.58 21.76 16.73
CA GLN A 28 -5.81 20.99 16.56
C GLN A 28 -5.59 19.83 15.58
N GLY A 29 -5.94 18.62 15.99
CA GLY A 29 -5.76 17.40 15.18
C GLY A 29 -4.41 16.70 15.35
N SER A 30 -3.46 17.27 16.11
CA SER A 30 -2.22 16.57 16.47
C SER A 30 -2.46 15.58 17.63
N PRO A 31 -1.90 14.35 17.58
CA PRO A 31 -1.09 13.81 16.49
C PRO A 31 -1.94 13.37 15.29
N PHE A 32 -1.34 13.53 14.11
CA PHE A 32 -1.87 12.94 12.87
C PHE A 32 -1.27 11.55 12.67
N PHE A 33 -2.03 10.68 12.04
CA PHE A 33 -1.58 9.34 11.66
C PHE A 33 -1.70 9.18 10.15
N THR A 34 -0.65 8.66 9.52
CA THR A 34 -0.67 8.30 8.09
C THR A 34 -0.18 6.88 7.91
N GLU A 35 -0.81 6.15 7.01
CA GLU A 35 -0.30 4.87 6.55
C GLU A 35 0.70 5.11 5.42
N VAL A 36 1.78 4.32 5.39
CA VAL A 36 2.76 4.32 4.31
C VAL A 36 2.70 2.96 3.63
N TYR A 37 2.65 2.99 2.31
CA TYR A 37 2.55 1.81 1.47
C TYR A 37 3.77 1.71 0.55
N ASP A 38 4.22 0.50 0.25
CA ASP A 38 5.24 0.24 -0.76
C ASP A 38 4.69 -0.69 -1.84
N PRO A 39 4.15 -0.14 -2.95
CA PRO A 39 3.63 -0.93 -4.06
C PRO A 39 4.67 -1.87 -4.69
N SER A 40 5.97 -1.60 -4.53
CA SER A 40 7.04 -2.45 -5.07
C SER A 40 7.19 -3.80 -4.35
N GLN A 41 6.61 -3.89 -3.14
CA GLN A 41 6.58 -5.10 -2.33
C GLN A 41 5.36 -6.00 -2.59
N VAL A 42 4.42 -5.57 -3.44
CA VAL A 42 3.32 -6.44 -3.87
C VAL A 42 3.89 -7.56 -4.73
N ARG A 43 3.55 -8.81 -4.39
CA ARG A 43 3.99 -9.99 -5.14
C ARG A 43 2.78 -10.80 -5.57
N ILE A 44 2.77 -11.22 -6.84
CA ILE A 44 1.80 -12.17 -7.36
C ILE A 44 2.45 -13.55 -7.27
N GLY A 45 1.72 -14.51 -6.70
CA GLY A 45 2.12 -15.90 -6.66
C GLY A 45 2.23 -16.52 -8.06
N PRO A 46 2.68 -17.77 -8.17
CA PRO A 46 2.80 -18.45 -9.45
C PRO A 46 1.47 -18.46 -10.20
N LEU A 47 1.47 -17.92 -11.43
CA LEU A 47 0.32 -18.05 -12.32
C LEU A 47 0.34 -19.44 -12.97
N PRO A 48 -0.83 -20.08 -13.14
CA PRO A 48 -0.93 -21.30 -13.94
C PRO A 48 -0.39 -21.05 -15.35
N ARG A 49 0.45 -21.96 -15.86
CA ARG A 49 0.95 -21.87 -17.25
C ARG A 49 -0.18 -22.12 -18.25
N ASP A 50 -1.06 -23.04 -17.89
CA ASP A 50 -2.25 -23.40 -18.65
C ASP A 50 -3.48 -23.08 -17.80
N ILE A 51 -4.36 -22.25 -18.34
CA ILE A 51 -5.67 -21.94 -17.74
C ILE A 51 -6.69 -22.77 -18.51
N ILE A 52 -7.32 -23.72 -17.82
CA ILE A 52 -8.31 -24.62 -18.43
C ILE A 52 -9.69 -23.95 -18.38
N VAL A 53 -10.34 -23.86 -19.54
CA VAL A 53 -11.70 -23.33 -19.67
C VAL A 53 -12.67 -24.19 -18.86
N ASN A 54 -13.67 -23.56 -18.23
CA ASN A 54 -14.65 -24.20 -17.34
C ASN A 54 -14.06 -24.86 -16.08
N THR A 55 -12.84 -24.47 -15.69
CA THR A 55 -12.23 -24.87 -14.41
C THR A 55 -11.99 -23.63 -13.56
N GLU A 56 -12.13 -23.76 -12.24
CA GLU A 56 -11.75 -22.69 -11.31
C GLU A 56 -10.23 -22.53 -11.32
N ASN A 57 -9.76 -21.30 -11.50
CA ASN A 57 -8.33 -20.97 -11.52
C ASN A 57 -8.06 -19.92 -10.45
N THR A 58 -7.09 -20.20 -9.59
CA THR A 58 -6.75 -19.36 -8.44
C THR A 58 -5.31 -18.87 -8.57
N PHE A 59 -5.07 -17.64 -8.15
CA PHE A 59 -3.73 -17.10 -7.93
C PHE A 59 -3.71 -16.32 -6.62
N GLU A 60 -2.54 -16.23 -6.02
CA GLU A 60 -2.35 -15.57 -4.73
C GLU A 60 -1.70 -14.19 -4.93
N ILE A 61 -2.07 -13.24 -4.08
CA ILE A 61 -1.43 -11.93 -4.01
C ILE A 61 -0.88 -11.77 -2.58
N ASN A 62 0.42 -11.60 -2.45
CA ASN A 62 1.08 -11.33 -1.17
C ASN A 62 1.30 -9.81 -1.00
N LEU A 63 0.84 -9.29 0.14
CA LEU A 63 0.93 -7.88 0.54
C LEU A 63 1.69 -7.66 1.86
N ASP A 64 2.29 -8.70 2.42
CA ASP A 64 2.82 -8.69 3.80
C ASP A 64 3.78 -7.52 4.06
N ASN A 65 4.53 -7.11 3.04
CA ASN A 65 5.49 -6.00 3.11
C ASN A 65 5.03 -4.72 2.39
N ALA A 66 3.91 -4.76 1.67
CA ALA A 66 3.39 -3.61 0.94
C ALA A 66 2.57 -2.66 1.83
N GLY A 67 2.13 -3.15 2.99
CA GLY A 67 1.18 -2.47 3.86
C GLY A 67 -0.26 -2.72 3.43
N ASN A 68 -1.19 -2.01 4.08
CA ASN A 68 -2.62 -2.15 3.79
C ASN A 68 -3.02 -1.37 2.53
N VAL A 69 -2.61 -1.85 1.37
CA VAL A 69 -2.81 -1.15 0.08
C VAL A 69 -4.17 -1.53 -0.53
N PRO A 70 -4.97 -0.57 -1.04
CA PRO A 70 -6.13 -0.90 -1.85
C PRO A 70 -5.69 -1.55 -3.18
N ILE A 71 -6.24 -2.73 -3.49
CA ILE A 71 -5.98 -3.45 -4.75
C ILE A 71 -7.20 -3.34 -5.66
N ASP A 72 -6.96 -3.05 -6.95
CA ASP A 72 -7.95 -3.21 -8.01
C ASP A 72 -7.52 -4.36 -8.94
N ILE A 73 -8.41 -5.32 -9.17
CA ILE A 73 -8.13 -6.53 -9.96
C ILE A 73 -9.02 -6.51 -11.19
N LYS A 74 -8.40 -6.52 -12.38
CA LYS A 74 -9.10 -6.57 -13.66
C LYS A 74 -8.71 -7.82 -14.43
N ILE A 75 -9.69 -8.65 -14.72
CA ILE A 75 -9.55 -9.83 -15.58
C ILE A 75 -10.18 -9.49 -16.93
N SER A 76 -9.46 -9.73 -18.02
CA SER A 76 -9.96 -9.54 -19.37
C SER A 76 -9.93 -10.85 -20.14
N SER A 77 -11.11 -11.35 -20.51
CA SER A 77 -11.25 -12.47 -21.44
C SER A 77 -11.09 -11.98 -22.90
N PRO A 78 -10.50 -12.78 -23.81
CA PRO A 78 -10.53 -12.49 -25.25
C PRO A 78 -11.96 -12.30 -25.80
N THR A 79 -12.95 -12.88 -25.13
CA THR A 79 -14.37 -12.77 -25.50
C THR A 79 -15.10 -11.62 -24.80
N GLY A 80 -14.45 -10.91 -23.87
CA GLY A 80 -15.03 -9.77 -23.15
C GLY A 80 -16.18 -10.13 -22.19
N VAL A 81 -16.40 -11.42 -21.90
CA VAL A 81 -17.44 -11.85 -20.95
C VAL A 81 -16.82 -11.93 -19.56
N ASN A 82 -17.39 -11.14 -18.64
CA ASN A 82 -17.06 -11.07 -17.22
C ASN A 82 -17.95 -12.05 -16.45
#